data_AF-A0AAV9A5L4-F1
#
_entry.id   AF-A0AAV9A5L4-F1
#
_cell.length_a   1.000
_cell.length_b   1.000
_cell.length_c   1.000
_cell.angle_alpha   90.00
_cell.angle_beta   90.00
_cell.angle_gamma   90.00
#
_symmetry.space_group_name_H-M   'P 1'
#
loop_
_entity.id
_entity.type
_entity.pdbx_description
1 polymer ?
#
loop_
_entity_poly.entity_id
_entity_poly.type
_entity_poly.pdbx_seq_one_letter_code
_entity_poly.pdbx_strand_id
1 'polypeptide(L)'
;MMTVKRWSRGPGASPIGKPAIHPATVDLKGKAYELLRNNVTKFLMDDIYRNPGPLQFDGPGADAKAVTMCVEDQDYMGRIKKLQEYLEQVKKIVKPGCSQEVLKAALSAMASVTDVLSAKNMDNGICMP
;
A
#
# COMPACT_ATOMS: atom_id res chain seq x y z
N MET A 1 -18.69 0.03 -4.51
CA MET A 1 -19.88 -0.47 -5.23
C MET A 1 -21.13 -0.21 -4.42
N MET A 2 -22.16 0.35 -5.05
CA MET A 2 -23.48 0.54 -4.43
C MET A 2 -24.38 -0.65 -4.71
N THR A 3 -25.25 -0.99 -3.77
CA THR A 3 -26.39 -1.89 -3.97
C THR A 3 -27.69 -1.24 -3.56
N VAL A 4 -28.78 -1.84 -4.01
CA VAL A 4 -30.12 -1.48 -3.58
C VAL A 4 -30.53 -2.42 -2.45
N LYS A 5 -30.53 -1.92 -1.20
CA LYS A 5 -31.06 -2.68 -0.05
C LYS A 5 -32.56 -2.45 0.06
N ARG A 6 -33.34 -3.53 0.02
CA ARG A 6 -34.77 -3.50 0.35
C ARG A 6 -34.92 -3.61 1.86
N TRP A 7 -35.27 -2.50 2.50
CA TRP A 7 -35.66 -2.50 3.91
C TRP A 7 -37.15 -2.80 3.98
N SER A 8 -37.52 -3.93 4.58
CA SER A 8 -38.93 -4.25 4.84
C SER A 8 -39.49 -3.25 5.85
N ARG A 9 -40.34 -2.32 5.41
CA ARG A 9 -41.11 -1.46 6.32
C ARG A 9 -42.47 -2.09 6.58
N GLY A 10 -42.60 -2.85 7.66
CA GLY A 10 -43.88 -3.39 8.15
C GLY A 10 -44.71 -4.18 7.12
N PRO A 11 -45.89 -4.69 7.51
CA PRO A 11 -46.82 -5.31 6.58
C PRO A 11 -47.47 -4.23 5.70
N GLY A 12 -47.31 -4.30 4.38
CA GLY A 12 -48.06 -3.49 3.41
C GLY A 12 -47.30 -2.39 2.66
N ALA A 13 -46.02 -2.13 2.96
CA ALA A 13 -45.23 -1.17 2.17
C ALA A 13 -44.47 -1.87 1.03
N SER A 14 -44.68 -1.43 -0.22
CA SER A 14 -43.81 -1.80 -1.34
C SER A 14 -42.37 -1.37 -1.01
N PRO A 15 -41.39 -2.28 -1.00
CA PRO A 15 -40.03 -1.93 -0.59
C PRO A 15 -39.38 -1.09 -1.69
N ILE A 16 -39.46 0.23 -1.56
CA ILE A 16 -38.57 1.15 -2.28
C ILE A 16 -37.15 0.78 -1.85
N GLY A 17 -36.41 0.24 -2.80
CA GLY A 17 -35.02 -0.12 -2.60
C GLY A 17 -34.21 1.16 -2.40
N LYS A 18 -33.44 1.23 -1.30
CA LYS A 18 -32.58 2.39 -1.03
C LYS A 18 -31.16 2.09 -1.48
N PRO A 19 -30.47 3.06 -2.12
CA PRO A 19 -29.06 2.92 -2.41
C PRO A 19 -28.30 2.77 -1.09
N ALA A 20 -27.39 1.81 -1.05
CA ALA A 20 -26.57 1.48 0.10
C ALA A 20 -25.16 1.14 -0.39
N ILE A 21 -24.16 1.51 0.41
CA ILE A 21 -22.78 1.10 0.19
C ILE A 21 -22.61 -0.29 0.82
N HIS A 22 -21.98 -1.21 0.09
CA HIS A 22 -21.65 -2.50 0.67
C HIS A 22 -20.65 -2.34 1.82
N PRO A 23 -20.88 -2.98 2.97
CA PRO A 23 -19.85 -3.06 3.99
C PRO A 23 -18.65 -3.84 3.43
N ALA A 24 -17.45 -3.29 3.62
CA ALA A 24 -16.22 -4.00 3.33
C ALA A 24 -15.93 -4.98 4.48
N THR A 25 -16.26 -6.24 4.28
CA THR A 25 -15.94 -7.31 5.25
C THR A 25 -14.47 -7.68 5.19
N VAL A 26 -13.94 -8.30 6.26
CA VAL A 26 -12.57 -8.81 6.28
C VAL A 26 -12.36 -9.80 5.14
N ASP A 27 -11.30 -9.59 4.35
CA ASP A 27 -10.88 -10.54 3.33
C ASP A 27 -10.09 -11.68 3.98
N LEU A 28 -10.67 -12.89 3.97
CA LEU A 28 -10.06 -14.11 4.52
C LEU A 28 -8.88 -14.62 3.68
N LYS A 29 -8.64 -14.05 2.50
CA LYS A 29 -7.47 -14.29 1.66
C LYS A 29 -6.54 -13.07 1.62
N GLY A 30 -6.86 -12.02 2.37
CA GLY A 30 -6.07 -10.79 2.41
C GLY A 30 -4.82 -10.92 3.29
N LYS A 31 -3.80 -10.13 2.98
CA LYS A 31 -2.48 -10.18 3.64
C LYS A 31 -2.56 -10.00 5.16
N ALA A 32 -3.43 -9.11 5.63
CA ALA A 32 -3.61 -8.86 7.06
C ALA A 32 -4.15 -10.10 7.80
N TYR A 33 -5.11 -10.81 7.19
CA TYR A 33 -5.65 -12.04 7.76
C TYR A 33 -4.66 -13.20 7.67
N GLU A 34 -3.90 -13.28 6.57
CA GLU A 34 -2.81 -14.25 6.42
C GLU A 34 -1.73 -14.06 7.49
N LEU A 35 -1.31 -12.82 7.77
CA LEU A 35 -0.36 -12.50 8.83
C LEU A 35 -0.87 -12.97 10.20
N LEU A 36 -2.16 -12.74 10.50
CA LEU A 36 -2.78 -13.27 11.71
C LEU A 36 -2.67 -14.80 11.72
N ARG A 37 -3.13 -15.48 10.67
CA ARG A 37 -3.15 -16.95 10.56
C ARG A 37 -1.77 -17.58 10.78
N ASN A 38 -0.72 -16.95 10.28
CA ASN A 38 0.66 -17.40 10.44
C ASN A 38 1.17 -17.30 11.90
N ASN A 39 0.56 -16.46 12.73
CA ASN A 39 0.99 -16.20 14.11
C ASN A 39 0.00 -16.73 15.18
N VAL A 40 -1.20 -17.19 14.81
CA VAL A 40 -2.25 -17.61 15.77
C VAL A 40 -1.78 -18.70 16.72
N THR A 41 -1.09 -19.73 16.24
CA THR A 41 -0.55 -20.79 17.09
C THR A 41 0.46 -20.25 18.11
N LYS A 42 1.27 -19.28 17.69
CA LYS A 42 2.24 -18.61 18.56
C LYS A 42 1.54 -17.78 19.64
N PHE A 43 0.52 -16.99 19.27
CA PHE A 43 -0.26 -16.21 20.23
C PHE A 43 -1.03 -17.06 21.24
N LEU A 44 -1.37 -18.30 20.87
CA LEU A 44 -2.05 -19.23 21.76
C LEU A 44 -1.08 -19.89 22.77
N MET A 45 0.14 -20.21 22.33
CA MET A 45 1.08 -21.02 23.12
C MET A 45 2.09 -20.17 23.92
N ASP A 46 2.41 -18.98 23.43
CA ASP A 46 3.46 -18.13 23.99
C ASP A 46 2.87 -16.85 24.63
N ASP A 47 3.51 -16.35 25.69
CA ASP A 47 3.11 -15.10 26.37
C ASP A 47 3.56 -13.84 25.59
N ILE A 48 2.98 -13.59 24.41
CA ILE A 48 3.35 -12.49 23.50
C ILE A 48 2.32 -11.35 23.53
N TYR A 49 2.03 -10.86 24.72
CA TYR A 49 1.09 -9.74 24.88
C TYR A 49 1.74 -8.42 24.48
N ARG A 50 0.99 -7.59 23.76
CA ARG A 50 1.34 -6.19 23.47
C ARG A 50 0.43 -5.28 24.27
N ASN A 51 1.02 -4.36 25.02
CA ASN A 51 0.31 -3.28 25.69
C ASN A 51 0.64 -1.95 24.98
N PRO A 52 -0.11 -1.58 23.92
CA PRO A 52 0.14 -0.31 23.23
C PRO A 52 -0.11 0.87 24.18
N GLY A 53 0.67 1.94 24.01
CA GLY A 53 0.46 3.17 24.76
C GLY A 53 -0.79 3.94 24.31
N PRO A 54 -1.12 5.05 24.98
CA PRO A 54 -2.18 5.97 24.55
C PRO A 54 -1.94 6.53 23.14
N LEU A 55 -3.01 6.97 22.47
CA LEU A 55 -2.91 7.72 21.21
C LEU A 55 -2.05 8.97 21.43
N GLN A 56 -1.07 9.17 20.54
CA GLN A 56 -0.16 10.31 20.58
C GLN A 56 -0.53 11.30 19.47
N PHE A 57 -0.42 12.60 19.76
CA PHE A 57 -0.60 13.67 18.78
C PHE A 57 0.72 14.35 18.38
N ASP A 58 1.81 14.06 19.10
CA ASP A 58 3.16 14.53 18.83
C ASP A 58 4.17 13.46 19.26
N GLY A 59 5.39 13.55 18.75
CA GLY A 59 6.47 12.61 18.99
C GLY A 59 6.45 11.37 18.08
N PRO A 60 7.31 10.37 18.37
CA PRO A 60 7.57 9.27 17.45
C PRO A 60 6.35 8.40 17.10
N GLY A 61 5.32 8.36 17.95
CA GLY A 61 4.11 7.57 17.72
C GLY A 61 2.95 8.35 17.09
N ALA A 62 3.10 9.64 16.81
CA ALA A 62 2.01 10.46 16.26
C ALA A 62 1.52 9.97 14.88
N ASP A 63 2.44 9.48 14.07
CA ASP A 63 2.15 8.94 12.73
C ASP A 63 1.97 7.42 12.70
N ALA A 64 1.78 6.78 13.86
CA ALA A 64 1.59 5.35 13.93
C ALA A 64 0.29 4.92 13.22
N LYS A 65 0.43 4.00 12.27
CA LYS A 65 -0.66 3.50 11.42
C LYS A 65 -1.14 2.12 11.90
N ALA A 66 -2.40 1.81 11.61
CA ALA A 66 -2.95 0.48 11.86
C ALA A 66 -2.15 -0.59 11.10
N VAL A 67 -1.89 -1.73 11.76
CA VAL A 67 -1.12 -2.85 11.18
C VAL A 67 -1.75 -3.34 9.88
N THR A 68 -3.09 -3.37 9.80
CA THR A 68 -3.83 -3.76 8.59
C THR A 68 -3.44 -2.91 7.38
N MET A 69 -3.38 -1.59 7.53
CA MET A 69 -2.98 -0.66 6.47
C MET A 69 -1.51 -0.83 6.10
N CYS A 70 -0.63 -0.96 7.10
CA CYS A 70 0.80 -1.16 6.88
C CYS A 70 1.10 -2.44 6.08
N VAL A 71 0.39 -3.53 6.35
CA VAL A 71 0.60 -4.84 5.71
C VAL A 71 0.06 -4.87 4.28
N GLU A 72 -1.03 -4.17 4.02
CA GLU A 72 -1.58 -4.04 2.66
C GLU A 72 -0.64 -3.22 1.77
N ASP A 73 -0.13 -2.10 2.30
CA ASP A 73 0.78 -1.18 1.60
C ASP A 73 2.25 -1.64 1.59
N GLN A 74 2.61 -2.66 2.37
CA GLN A 74 4.00 -3.07 2.60
C GLN A 74 4.75 -3.40 1.30
N ASP A 75 4.09 -4.09 0.36
CA ASP A 75 4.71 -4.40 -0.93
C ASP A 75 4.85 -3.16 -1.80
N TYR A 76 3.90 -2.23 -1.75
CA TYR A 76 3.94 -1.01 -2.55
C TYR A 76 4.98 -0.03 -2.02
N MET A 77 4.88 0.34 -0.74
CA MET A 77 5.80 1.27 -0.08
C MET A 77 7.21 0.67 0.06
N GLY A 78 7.32 -0.64 0.31
CA GLY A 78 8.60 -1.35 0.33
C GLY A 78 9.31 -1.32 -1.03
N ARG A 79 8.57 -1.49 -2.13
CA ARG A 79 9.12 -1.34 -3.49
C ARG A 79 9.56 0.08 -3.79
N ILE A 80 8.81 1.10 -3.34
CA ILE A 80 9.20 2.50 -3.47
C ILE A 80 10.50 2.78 -2.71
N LYS A 81 10.60 2.32 -1.46
CA LYS A 81 11.80 2.51 -0.64
C LYS A 81 13.02 1.83 -1.27
N LYS A 82 12.86 0.60 -1.77
CA LYS A 82 13.93 -0.12 -2.47
C LYS A 82 14.39 0.58 -3.76
N LEU A 83 13.46 1.17 -4.51
CA LEU A 83 13.81 2.00 -5.68
C LEU A 83 14.63 3.22 -5.27
N GLN A 84 14.24 3.93 -4.22
CA GLN A 84 15.00 5.07 -3.69
C GLN A 84 16.41 4.67 -3.24
N GLU A 85 16.56 3.51 -2.61
CA GLU A 85 17.88 2.97 -2.23
C GLU A 85 18.78 2.74 -3.46
N TYR A 86 18.24 2.20 -4.56
CA TYR A 86 19.00 2.06 -5.81
C TYR A 86 19.40 3.40 -6.42
N LEU A 87 18.51 4.40 -6.41
CA LEU A 87 18.83 5.74 -6.91
C LEU A 87 19.95 6.39 -6.08
N GLU A 88 19.94 6.20 -4.77
CA GLU A 88 21.00 6.72 -3.90
C GLU A 88 22.34 5.98 -4.11
N GLN A 89 22.31 4.68 -4.44
CA GLN A 89 23.52 3.94 -4.85
C GLN A 89 24.09 4.50 -6.16
N VAL A 90 23.26 4.73 -7.18
CA VAL A 90 23.70 5.34 -8.45
C VAL A 90 24.33 6.71 -8.19
N LYS A 91 23.68 7.54 -7.37
CA LYS A 91 24.22 8.86 -6.97
C LYS A 91 25.57 8.76 -6.26
N LYS A 92 25.79 7.72 -5.45
CA LYS A 92 27.08 7.48 -4.79
C LYS A 92 28.18 7.05 -5.76
N ILE A 93 27.84 6.32 -6.82
CA ILE A 93 28.79 5.86 -7.85
C ILE A 93 29.18 7.01 -8.78
N VAL A 94 28.22 7.85 -9.18
CA VAL A 94 28.41 8.94 -10.16
C VAL A 94 28.87 10.25 -9.46
N LYS A 95 29.88 10.16 -8.60
CA LYS A 95 30.48 11.33 -7.94
C LYS A 95 31.54 11.99 -8.84
N PRO A 96 31.88 13.27 -8.61
CA PRO A 96 33.02 13.91 -9.28
C PRO A 96 34.29 13.04 -9.11
N GLY A 97 34.95 12.72 -10.22
CA GLY A 97 36.11 11.81 -10.25
C GLY A 97 35.81 10.37 -10.70
N CYS A 98 34.56 10.02 -10.99
CA CYS A 98 34.24 8.75 -11.67
C CYS A 98 34.72 8.74 -13.14
N SER A 99 34.90 7.55 -13.72
CA SER A 99 35.33 7.44 -15.12
C SER A 99 34.22 7.87 -16.09
N GLN A 100 34.63 8.38 -17.25
CA GLN A 100 33.70 8.81 -18.30
C GLN A 100 32.79 7.67 -18.78
N GLU A 101 33.30 6.44 -18.81
CA GLU A 101 32.52 5.26 -19.20
C GLU A 101 31.39 4.97 -18.21
N VAL A 102 31.67 5.07 -16.91
CA VAL A 102 30.67 4.86 -15.84
C VAL A 102 29.59 5.94 -15.91
N LEU A 103 29.99 7.21 -16.11
CA LEU A 103 29.05 8.32 -16.25
C LEU A 103 28.14 8.14 -17.47
N LYS A 104 28.71 7.77 -18.63
CA LYS A 104 27.97 7.53 -19.87
C LYS A 104 26.99 6.36 -19.73
N ALA A 105 27.43 5.26 -19.11
CA ALA A 105 26.58 4.10 -18.86
C ALA A 105 25.41 4.45 -17.93
N ALA A 106 25.67 5.16 -16.83
CA ALA A 106 24.64 5.60 -15.88
C ALA A 106 23.61 6.52 -16.54
N LEU A 107 24.06 7.52 -17.33
CA LEU A 107 23.16 8.41 -18.08
C LEU A 107 22.27 7.64 -19.05
N SER A 108 22.85 6.73 -19.84
CA SER A 108 22.09 5.93 -20.82
C SER A 108 21.06 5.02 -20.15
N ALA A 109 21.44 4.37 -19.05
CA ALA A 109 20.55 3.48 -18.31
C ALA A 109 19.40 4.25 -17.66
N MET A 110 19.69 5.39 -17.02
CA MET A 110 18.67 6.23 -16.39
C MET A 110 17.70 6.83 -17.40
N ALA A 111 18.20 7.28 -18.56
CA ALA A 111 17.36 7.75 -19.66
C ALA A 111 16.38 6.66 -20.14
N SER A 112 16.87 5.44 -20.35
CA SER A 112 16.03 4.30 -20.73
C SER A 112 14.95 4.01 -19.69
N VAL A 113 15.28 4.05 -18.39
CA VAL A 113 14.30 3.87 -17.32
C VAL A 113 13.22 4.96 -17.36
N THR A 114 13.59 6.22 -17.55
CA THR A 114 12.61 7.32 -17.65
C THR A 114 11.72 7.22 -18.89
N ASP A 115 12.26 6.78 -20.02
CA ASP A 115 11.50 6.62 -21.26
C ASP A 115 10.45 5.50 -21.13
N VAL A 116 10.84 4.35 -20.57
CA VAL A 116 9.92 3.23 -20.35
C VAL A 116 8.80 3.62 -19.38
N LEU A 117 9.14 4.33 -18.29
CA LEU A 117 8.15 4.74 -17.29
C LEU A 117 7.21 5.83 -17.82
N SER A 118 7.71 6.76 -18.63
CA SER A 118 6.87 7.80 -19.24
C SER A 118 5.89 7.22 -20.27
N ALA A 119 6.32 6.27 -21.11
CA ALA A 119 5.44 5.55 -22.02
C ALA A 119 4.34 4.79 -21.28
N LYS A 120 4.70 4.05 -20.21
CA LYS A 120 3.74 3.33 -19.35
C LYS A 120 2.71 4.26 -18.68
N ASN A 121 3.10 5.47 -18.33
CA ASN A 121 2.21 6.47 -17.74
C ASN A 121 1.27 7.09 -18.78
N MET A 122 1.67 7.19 -20.05
CA MET A 122 0.79 7.60 -21.15
C MET A 122 -0.23 6.50 -21.50
N ASP A 123 0.17 5.22 -21.45
CA ASP A 123 -0.74 4.08 -21.72
C ASP A 123 -1.82 3.90 -20.63
N ASN A 124 -1.53 4.26 -19.38
CA ASN A 124 -2.49 4.26 -18.27
C ASN A 124 -3.36 5.53 -18.21
N GLY A 125 -3.14 6.48 -19.12
CA GLY A 125 -3.84 7.75 -19.22
C GLY A 125 -4.97 7.72 -20.25
N ILE A 126 -5.94 6.81 -20.11
CA ILE A 126 -7.25 7.00 -20.72
C ILE A 126 -8.34 6.88 -19.64
N CYS A 127 -9.02 8.02 -19.50
CA CYS A 127 -10.23 8.29 -18.72
C CYS A 127 -10.01 8.64 -17.23
N MET A 128 -10.02 9.93 -16.93
CA MET A 128 -11.24 10.63 -16.49
C MET A 128 -11.09 12.16 -16.69
N PRO A 129 -12.22 12.90 -16.80
CA PRO A 129 -12.29 14.28 -17.29
C PRO A 129 -11.66 15.34 -16.39
#